data_AF-A7Z7H7-F1
#
_entry.id   AF-A7Z7H7-F1
#
_cell.length_a   1.000
_cell.length_b   1.000
_cell.length_c   1.000
_cell.angle_alpha   90.00
_cell.angle_beta   90.00
_cell.angle_gamma   90.00
#
_symmetry.space_group_name_H-M   'P 1'
#
loop_
_entity.id
_entity.type
_entity.pdbx_description
1 polymer ?
#
loop_
_entity_poly.entity_id
_entity_poly.type
_entity_poly.pdbx_seq_one_letter_code
_entity_poly.pdbx_strand_id
1 'polypeptide(L)'
;MSAKKVYGFLTQAFIFAVIMLISNGIAAIVPIPIPASVVGLVLLFVLLCLKVIKLEQVETLGTSLTSLIGFLFVPSGISVMNSLGVMQQYGVQIALVILLATIILLGATGLFSQLILSVSQKRQKAAPEKQTVRRSNQEKELVQH
;
A
#
# COMPACT_ATOMS: atom_id res chain seq x y z
N MET A 1 15.21 23.92 -8.64
CA MET A 1 14.35 24.44 -7.56
C MET A 1 12.90 24.34 -8.04
N SER A 2 12.20 23.24 -7.75
CA SER A 2 10.84 23.03 -8.29
C SER A 2 9.84 23.78 -7.41
N ALA A 3 9.21 24.83 -7.95
CA ALA A 3 8.19 25.61 -7.29
C ALA A 3 7.07 24.69 -6.74
N LYS A 4 6.86 24.72 -5.42
CA LYS A 4 5.78 24.00 -4.73
C LYS A 4 4.46 24.70 -5.07
N LYS A 5 3.74 24.18 -6.06
CA LYS A 5 2.40 24.71 -6.39
C LYS A 5 1.43 24.17 -5.35
N VAL A 6 0.84 25.05 -4.55
CA VAL A 6 -0.22 24.68 -3.61
C VAL A 6 -1.48 24.44 -4.43
N TYR A 7 -1.93 23.18 -4.50
CA TYR A 7 -3.15 22.82 -5.20
C TYR A 7 -4.34 23.02 -4.27
N GLY A 8 -5.41 23.64 -4.78
CA GLY A 8 -6.63 23.82 -4.01
C GLY A 8 -7.32 22.49 -3.74
N PHE A 9 -7.97 22.37 -2.58
CA PHE A 9 -8.76 21.20 -2.15
C PHE A 9 -9.69 20.69 -3.27
N LEU A 10 -10.37 21.60 -3.98
CA LEU A 10 -11.25 21.26 -5.11
C LEU A 10 -10.51 20.57 -6.27
N THR A 11 -9.31 21.04 -6.62
CA THR A 11 -8.52 20.43 -7.71
C THR A 11 -8.11 19.01 -7.34
N GLN A 12 -7.68 18.80 -6.10
CA GLN A 12 -7.34 17.47 -5.61
C GLN A 12 -8.59 16.55 -5.63
N ALA A 13 -9.76 17.09 -5.26
CA ALA A 13 -11.00 16.29 -5.18
C ALA A 13 -11.46 15.87 -6.57
N PHE A 14 -11.31 16.80 -7.53
CA PHE A 14 -11.55 16.52 -8.93
C PHE A 14 -10.63 15.42 -9.47
N ILE A 15 -9.35 15.41 -9.09
CA ILE A 15 -8.41 14.33 -9.47
C ILE A 15 -8.91 12.98 -8.94
N PHE A 16 -9.26 12.88 -7.65
CA PHE A 16 -9.82 11.64 -7.10
C PHE A 16 -11.13 11.22 -7.81
N ALA A 17 -12.01 12.18 -8.11
CA ALA A 17 -13.28 11.92 -8.81
C ALA A 17 -13.07 11.39 -10.24
N VAL A 18 -12.17 12.00 -11.01
CA VAL A 18 -11.83 11.56 -12.37
C VAL A 18 -11.21 10.15 -12.34
N ILE A 19 -10.29 9.90 -11.40
CA ILE A 19 -9.68 8.57 -11.25
C ILE A 19 -10.74 7.54 -10.90
N MET A 20 -11.64 7.83 -9.96
CA MET A 20 -12.73 6.91 -9.62
C MET A 20 -13.67 6.66 -10.79
N LEU A 21 -13.99 7.68 -11.60
CA LEU A 21 -14.85 7.52 -12.78
C LEU A 21 -14.20 6.59 -13.81
N ILE A 22 -12.91 6.80 -14.11
CA ILE A 22 -12.15 5.94 -15.03
C ILE A 22 -12.06 4.52 -14.46
N SER A 23 -11.79 4.39 -13.17
CA SER A 23 -11.64 3.09 -12.50
C SER A 23 -12.93 2.30 -12.46
N ASN A 24 -14.07 2.97 -12.32
CA ASN A 24 -15.39 2.35 -12.42
C ASN A 24 -15.66 1.83 -13.85
N GLY A 25 -15.27 2.61 -14.87
CA GLY A 25 -15.33 2.16 -16.27
C GLY A 25 -14.44 0.93 -16.53
N ILE A 26 -13.22 0.92 -16.00
CA ILE A 26 -12.31 -0.23 -16.11
C ILE A 26 -12.88 -1.45 -15.37
N ALA A 27 -13.38 -1.27 -14.14
CA ALA A 27 -13.95 -2.34 -13.34
C ALA A 27 -15.18 -2.98 -14.00
N ALA A 28 -15.94 -2.23 -14.80
CA ALA A 28 -17.08 -2.76 -15.56
C ALA A 28 -16.67 -3.63 -16.77
N ILE A 29 -15.46 -3.43 -17.31
CA ILE A 29 -14.93 -4.20 -18.46
C ILE A 29 -14.20 -5.45 -17.97
N VAL A 30 -13.60 -5.40 -16.79
CA VAL A 30 -12.89 -6.54 -16.19
C VAL A 30 -13.92 -7.57 -15.70
N PRO A 31 -13.86 -8.85 -16.16
CA PRO A 31 -14.80 -9.90 -15.77
C PRO A 31 -14.62 -10.41 -14.32
N ILE A 32 -13.74 -9.77 -13.54
CA ILE A 32 -13.41 -10.14 -12.16
C ILE A 32 -14.10 -9.12 -11.24
N PRO A 33 -14.80 -9.54 -10.17
CA PRO A 33 -15.47 -8.65 -9.23
C PRO A 33 -14.47 -7.94 -8.32
N ILE A 34 -13.70 -7.00 -8.89
CA ILE A 34 -12.75 -6.15 -8.17
C ILE A 34 -13.43 -4.81 -7.87
N PRO A 35 -13.43 -4.32 -6.62
CA PRO A 35 -13.97 -3.00 -6.31
C PRO A 35 -13.25 -1.91 -7.12
N ALA A 36 -14.02 -0.99 -7.71
CA ALA A 36 -13.47 0.13 -8.47
C ALA A 36 -12.44 0.96 -7.68
N SER A 37 -12.59 1.03 -6.35
CA SER A 37 -11.63 1.70 -5.45
C SER A 37 -10.22 1.08 -5.50
N VAL A 38 -10.10 -0.24 -5.57
CA VAL A 38 -8.81 -0.93 -5.67
C VAL A 38 -8.16 -0.65 -7.03
N VAL A 39 -8.96 -0.66 -8.10
CA VAL A 39 -8.49 -0.29 -9.45
C VAL A 39 -8.00 1.16 -9.46
N GLY A 40 -8.73 2.08 -8.80
CA GLY A 40 -8.34 3.48 -8.68
C GLY A 40 -7.07 3.72 -7.88
N LEU A 41 -6.84 2.94 -6.82
CA LEU A 41 -5.58 2.96 -6.08
C LEU A 41 -4.39 2.62 -6.97
N VAL A 42 -4.49 1.51 -7.72
CA VAL A 42 -3.43 1.07 -8.64
C VAL A 42 -3.23 2.09 -9.76
N LEU A 43 -4.32 2.62 -10.32
CA LEU A 43 -4.26 3.62 -11.38
C LEU A 43 -3.60 4.93 -10.91
N LEU A 44 -4.00 5.45 -9.74
CA LEU A 44 -3.38 6.63 -9.12
C LEU A 44 -1.88 6.38 -8.86
N PHE A 45 -1.54 5.20 -8.34
CA PHE A 45 -0.16 4.81 -8.08
C PHE A 45 0.69 4.81 -9.35
N VAL A 46 0.18 4.23 -10.44
CA VAL A 46 0.86 4.24 -11.74
C VAL A 46 1.03 5.66 -12.28
N LEU A 47 -0.01 6.51 -12.22
CA LEU A 47 0.07 7.92 -12.63
C LEU A 47 1.09 8.73 -11.81
N LEU A 48 1.25 8.40 -10.53
CA LEU A 48 2.24 8.97 -9.64
C LEU A 48 3.67 8.53 -10.03
N CYS A 49 3.86 7.25 -10.35
CA CYS A 49 5.13 6.71 -10.84
C CYS A 49 5.55 7.35 -12.19
N LEU A 50 4.59 7.56 -13.09
CA LEU A 50 4.77 8.26 -14.37
C LEU A 50 5.01 9.77 -14.22
N LYS A 51 4.99 10.32 -12.98
CA LYS A 51 5.09 11.76 -12.68
C LYS A 51 4.04 12.63 -13.38
N VAL A 52 2.96 12.04 -13.93
CA VAL A 52 1.84 12.78 -14.53
C VAL A 52 1.08 13.53 -13.44
N ILE A 53 0.89 12.89 -12.29
CA ILE A 53 0.34 13.49 -11.08
C ILE A 53 1.49 13.65 -10.09
N LYS A 54 1.63 14.83 -9.49
CA LYS A 54 2.57 15.06 -8.37
C LYS A 54 1.90 14.66 -7.06
N LEU A 55 2.67 14.10 -6.11
CA LEU A 55 2.14 13.70 -4.79
C LEU A 55 1.43 14.86 -4.07
N GLU A 56 1.98 16.06 -4.21
CA GLU A 56 1.43 17.32 -3.67
C GLU A 56 0.00 17.64 -4.16
N GLN A 57 -0.45 17.04 -5.27
CA GLN A 57 -1.80 17.19 -5.81
C GLN A 57 -2.85 16.29 -5.16
N VAL A 58 -2.45 15.30 -4.35
CA VAL A 58 -3.38 14.34 -3.77
C VAL A 58 -3.16 14.11 -2.28
N GLU A 59 -1.98 14.47 -1.76
CA GLU A 59 -1.58 14.27 -0.36
C GLU A 59 -2.49 14.96 0.66
N THR A 60 -2.83 16.23 0.45
CA THR A 60 -3.62 17.00 1.42
C THR A 60 -5.01 16.41 1.59
N LEU A 61 -5.72 16.15 0.48
CA LEU A 61 -7.00 15.46 0.53
C LEU A 61 -6.92 14.03 1.05
N GLY A 62 -5.96 13.24 0.60
CA GLY A 62 -5.80 11.86 1.07
C GLY A 62 -5.61 11.81 2.57
N THR A 63 -4.85 12.76 3.12
CA THR A 63 -4.64 12.90 4.57
C THR A 63 -5.94 13.33 5.28
N SER A 64 -6.69 14.30 4.73
CA SER A 64 -7.98 14.71 5.29
C SER A 64 -9.01 13.58 5.30
N LEU A 65 -9.14 12.84 4.19
CA LEU A 65 -10.05 11.69 4.09
C LEU A 65 -9.64 10.57 5.05
N THR A 66 -8.35 10.30 5.17
CA THR A 66 -7.83 9.31 6.13
C THR A 66 -8.14 9.70 7.57
N SER A 67 -8.03 10.99 7.91
CA SER A 67 -8.42 11.51 9.23
C SER A 67 -9.92 11.31 9.52
N LEU A 68 -10.77 11.36 8.49
CA LEU A 68 -12.21 11.13 8.61
C LEU A 68 -12.61 9.65 8.70
N ILE A 69 -11.70 8.69 8.48
CA ILE A 69 -12.01 7.25 8.54
C ILE A 69 -12.65 6.87 9.87
N GLY A 70 -12.12 7.35 10.99
CA GLY A 70 -12.70 7.12 12.32
C GLY A 70 -14.13 7.64 12.45
N PHE A 71 -14.40 8.83 11.89
CA PHE A 71 -15.73 9.42 11.85
C PHE A 71 -16.70 8.62 10.97
N LEU A 72 -16.25 8.10 9.83
CA LEU A 72 -17.06 7.23 8.94
C LEU A 72 -17.35 5.85 9.55
N PHE A 73 -16.53 5.39 10.51
CA PHE A 73 -16.79 4.16 11.25
C PHE A 73 -17.92 4.30 12.29
N VAL A 74 -18.16 5.48 12.84
CA VAL A 74 -19.24 5.71 13.83
C VAL A 74 -20.63 5.33 13.29
N PRO A 75 -21.13 5.88 12.16
CA PRO A 75 -22.44 5.51 11.62
C PRO A 75 -22.50 4.04 11.19
N SER A 76 -21.40 3.53 10.60
CA SER A 76 -21.29 2.13 10.20
C SER A 76 -21.41 1.19 11.41
N GLY A 77 -20.78 1.54 12.55
CA GLY A 77 -20.86 0.78 13.80
C GLY A 77 -22.24 0.83 14.44
N ILE A 78 -22.91 2.00 14.43
CA ILE A 78 -24.28 2.14 14.95
C ILE A 78 -25.26 1.25 14.17
N SER A 79 -25.09 1.14 12.84
CA SER A 79 -25.90 0.24 12.00
C SER A 79 -25.75 -1.23 12.42
N VAL A 80 -24.53 -1.65 12.76
CA VAL A 80 -24.27 -3.00 13.28
C VAL A 80 -24.93 -3.20 14.64
N MET A 81 -24.95 -2.17 15.50
CA MET A 81 -25.62 -2.25 16.80
C MET A 81 -27.14 -2.49 16.69
N ASN A 82 -27.79 -1.99 15.62
CA ASN A 82 -29.20 -2.29 15.38
C ASN A 82 -29.45 -3.77 15.03
N SER A 83 -28.40 -4.53 14.68
CA SER A 83 -28.43 -5.97 14.38
C SER A 83 -27.89 -6.83 15.54
N LEU A 84 -27.99 -6.34 16.79
CA LEU A 84 -27.42 -6.96 17.99
C LEU A 84 -27.85 -8.42 18.21
N GLY A 85 -29.06 -8.81 17.78
CA GLY A 85 -29.56 -10.18 17.92
C GLY A 85 -28.72 -11.22 17.16
N VAL A 86 -28.30 -10.89 15.93
CA VAL A 86 -27.41 -11.76 15.12
C VAL A 86 -26.00 -11.78 15.72
N MET A 87 -25.57 -10.64 16.27
CA MET A 87 -24.24 -10.49 16.87
C MET A 87 -24.12 -11.23 18.21
N GLN A 88 -25.18 -11.36 19.00
CA GLN A 88 -25.16 -12.21 20.21
C GLN A 88 -25.03 -13.69 19.88
N GLN A 89 -25.71 -14.15 18.83
CA GLN A 89 -25.70 -15.57 18.45
C GLN A 89 -24.41 -15.99 17.73
N TYR A 90 -23.88 -15.13 16.85
CA TYR A 90 -22.73 -15.46 15.98
C TYR A 90 -21.48 -14.64 16.26
N GLY A 91 -21.50 -13.70 17.22
CA GLY A 91 -20.40 -12.76 17.45
C GLY A 91 -19.07 -13.43 17.77
N VAL A 92 -19.09 -14.49 18.59
CA VAL A 92 -17.89 -15.29 18.90
C VAL A 92 -17.35 -15.97 17.64
N GLN A 93 -18.23 -16.53 16.82
CA GLN A 93 -17.85 -17.20 15.58
C GLN A 93 -17.26 -16.20 14.56
N ILE A 94 -17.85 -15.00 14.44
CA ILE A 94 -17.35 -13.93 13.57
C ILE A 94 -15.96 -13.47 14.05
N ALA A 95 -15.77 -13.22 15.35
CA ALA A 95 -14.50 -12.80 15.90
C ALA A 95 -13.40 -13.83 15.64
N LEU A 96 -13.70 -15.12 15.83
CA LEU A 96 -12.78 -16.22 15.56
C LEU A 96 -12.42 -16.29 14.06
N VAL A 97 -13.40 -16.16 13.16
CA VAL A 97 -13.16 -16.13 11.71
C VAL A 97 -12.29 -14.94 11.31
N ILE A 98 -12.53 -13.74 11.85
CA ILE A 98 -11.71 -12.55 11.57
C ILE A 98 -10.26 -12.77 12.05
N LEU A 99 -10.09 -13.33 13.25
CA LEU A 99 -8.77 -13.55 13.83
C LEU A 99 -7.98 -14.58 13.01
N LEU A 100 -8.60 -15.70 12.65
CA LEU A 100 -8.00 -16.71 11.77
C LEU A 100 -7.68 -16.14 10.39
N ALA A 101 -8.61 -15.41 9.76
CA ALA A 101 -8.40 -14.79 8.45
C ALA A 101 -7.24 -13.78 8.49
N THR A 102 -7.10 -13.03 9.59
CA THR A 102 -6.00 -12.09 9.79
C THR A 102 -4.66 -12.82 9.90
N ILE A 103 -4.57 -13.89 10.70
CA ILE A 103 -3.35 -14.69 10.82
C ILE A 103 -2.95 -15.28 9.47
N ILE A 104 -3.92 -15.86 8.74
CA ILE A 104 -3.68 -16.46 7.42
C ILE A 104 -3.22 -15.38 6.43
N LEU A 105 -3.87 -14.22 6.40
CA LEU A 105 -3.52 -13.09 5.53
C LEU A 105 -2.09 -12.60 5.82
N LEU A 106 -1.73 -12.43 7.09
CA LEU A 106 -0.39 -12.01 7.51
C LEU A 106 0.66 -13.06 7.13
N GLY A 107 0.38 -14.34 7.37
CA GLY A 107 1.25 -15.46 7.00
C GLY A 107 1.47 -15.53 5.49
N ALA A 108 0.40 -15.47 4.70
CA ALA A 108 0.46 -15.44 3.24
C ALA A 108 1.28 -14.24 2.75
N THR A 109 0.99 -13.03 3.24
CA THR A 109 1.72 -11.80 2.88
C THR A 109 3.22 -11.93 3.21
N GLY A 110 3.56 -12.52 4.36
CA GLY A 110 4.94 -12.81 4.75
C GLY A 110 5.63 -13.79 3.80
N LEU A 111 4.97 -14.90 3.45
CA LEU A 111 5.49 -15.87 2.49
C LEU A 111 5.67 -15.28 1.09
N PHE A 112 4.71 -14.47 0.61
CA PHE A 112 4.82 -13.74 -0.66
C PHE A 112 6.03 -12.80 -0.67
N SER A 113 6.24 -12.05 0.42
CA SER A 113 7.42 -11.19 0.58
C SER A 113 8.72 -11.99 0.54
N GLN A 114 8.80 -13.11 1.27
CA GLN A 114 9.97 -13.99 1.26
C GLN A 114 10.22 -14.61 -0.12
N LEU A 115 9.18 -14.99 -0.84
CA LEU A 115 9.31 -15.54 -2.19
C LEU A 115 9.89 -14.49 -3.15
N ILE A 116 9.39 -13.25 -3.11
CA ILE A 116 9.91 -12.13 -3.90
C ILE A 116 11.38 -11.83 -3.55
N LEU A 117 11.73 -11.83 -2.25
CA LEU A 117 13.09 -11.59 -1.78
C LEU A 117 14.04 -12.72 -2.17
N SER A 118 13.61 -13.98 -2.10
CA SER A 118 14.41 -15.15 -2.48
C SER A 118 14.80 -15.14 -3.97
N VAL A 119 13.90 -14.66 -4.84
CA VAL A 119 14.17 -14.46 -6.27
C VAL A 119 15.20 -13.34 -6.50
N SER A 120 15.16 -12.27 -5.70
CA SER A 120 16.15 -11.18 -5.76
C SER A 120 17.51 -11.53 -5.13
N GLN A 121 17.56 -12.42 -4.13
CA GLN A 121 18.80 -12.82 -3.46
C GLN A 121 19.80 -13.55 -4.38
N LYS A 122 19.31 -14.20 -5.46
CA LYS A 122 20.18 -14.81 -6.49
C LYS A 122 21.03 -13.78 -7.25
N ARG A 123 20.66 -12.49 -7.22
CA ARG A 123 21.46 -11.40 -7.82
C ARG A 123 22.40 -10.69 -6.83
N GLN A 124 22.12 -10.74 -5.52
CA GLN A 124 22.91 -10.04 -4.50
C GLN A 124 24.12 -10.84 -3.99
N LYS A 125 24.05 -12.18 -4.00
CA LYS A 125 25.20 -13.05 -3.65
C LYS A 125 26.36 -13.03 -4.66
N ALA A 126 26.21 -12.43 -5.84
CA ALA A 126 27.30 -12.27 -6.80
C ALA A 126 28.19 -11.04 -6.54
N ALA A 127 27.85 -10.18 -5.57
CA ALA A 127 28.61 -8.97 -5.27
C ALA A 127 28.63 -8.60 -3.78
N PRO A 128 29.27 -9.41 -2.93
CA PRO A 128 30.16 -8.81 -1.93
C PRO A 128 31.35 -9.72 -1.53
N GLU A 129 32.38 -9.88 -2.38
CA GLU A 129 33.65 -10.50 -1.94
C GLU A 129 34.92 -9.94 -2.63
N LYS A 130 34.88 -8.72 -3.20
CA LYS A 130 36.10 -8.09 -3.77
C LYS A 130 36.64 -6.88 -3.01
N GLN A 131 35.94 -6.40 -1.99
CA GLN A 131 36.34 -5.16 -1.29
C GLN A 131 37.03 -5.41 0.06
N THR A 132 36.71 -6.51 0.76
CA THR A 132 37.32 -6.82 2.07
C THR A 132 38.74 -7.38 1.92
N VAL A 133 39.02 -8.16 0.86
CA VAL A 133 40.33 -8.79 0.64
C VAL A 133 41.40 -7.79 0.14
N ARG A 134 41.01 -6.71 -0.55
CA ARG A 134 41.95 -5.67 -1.02
C ARG A 134 42.49 -4.81 0.11
N ARG A 135 41.70 -4.53 1.16
CA ARG A 135 42.16 -3.77 2.33
C ARG A 135 43.18 -4.55 3.16
N SER A 136 43.02 -5.87 3.31
CA SER A 136 43.98 -6.69 4.05
C SER A 136 45.33 -6.87 3.35
N ASN A 137 45.39 -6.79 2.01
CA ASN A 137 46.68 -6.82 1.30
C ASN A 137 47.40 -5.47 1.36
N GLN A 138 46.67 -4.37 1.25
CA GLN A 138 47.25 -3.03 1.25
C GLN A 138 47.78 -2.62 2.63
N GLU A 139 47.14 -3.09 3.71
CA GLU A 139 47.62 -2.88 5.08
C GLU A 139 48.88 -3.71 5.38
N LYS A 140 49.03 -4.89 4.76
CA LYS A 140 50.25 -5.71 4.90
C LYS A 140 51.45 -5.11 4.15
N GLU A 141 51.23 -4.48 2.99
CA GLU A 141 52.31 -3.79 2.26
C GLU A 141 52.80 -2.51 2.94
N LEU A 142 51.95 -1.82 3.70
CA LEU A 142 52.33 -0.58 4.41
C LEU A 142 53.06 -0.82 5.75
N VAL A 143 52.96 -2.01 6.33
CA VAL A 143 53.59 -2.33 7.63
C VAL A 143 54.94 -3.05 7.44
N GLN A 144 55.29 -3.44 6.21
CA GLN A 144 56.51 -4.19 5.90
C GLN A 144 57.68 -3.35 5.35
N HIS A 145 57.56 -2.02 5.34
CA HIS A 145 58.61 -1.08 4.95
C HIS A 145 58.97 -0.11 6.07
#